data_AF-R1IU53-F1
#
_entry.id   AF-R1IU53-F1
#
_cell.length_a   1.000
_cell.length_b   1.000
_cell.length_c   1.000
_cell.angle_alpha   90.00
_cell.angle_beta   90.00
_cell.angle_gamma   90.00
#
_symmetry.space_group_name_H-M   'P 1'
#
loop_
_entity.id
_entity.type
_entity.pdbx_description
1 polymer ?
#
loop_
_entity_poly.entity_id
_entity_poly.type
_entity_poly.pdbx_seq_one_letter_code
_entity_poly.pdbx_strand_id
1 'polypeptide(L)'
;MLNVALVQNNTRLTRDGDEDVDGRVVAIVDIVSSEPWVKEDCKHSGCDESEFEEGWLAWKLKNIRKLDNPVSAIAKRKFYDLTDSEAIAVKRELET
;
A
#
# COMPACT_ATOMS: atom_id res chain seq x y z
N MET A 1 9.01 -2.42 9.56
CA MET A 1 7.63 -2.62 10.06
C MET A 1 7.17 -3.97 9.55
N LEU A 2 6.67 -4.84 10.42
CA LEU A 2 6.22 -6.17 10.03
C LEU A 2 4.69 -6.15 9.89
N ASN A 3 4.19 -6.67 8.78
CA ASN A 3 2.76 -6.77 8.43
C ASN A 3 2.05 -5.43 8.15
N VAL A 4 2.37 -4.79 7.03
CA VAL A 4 1.69 -3.59 6.52
C VAL A 4 0.65 -4.00 5.48
N ALA A 5 -0.59 -3.55 5.64
CA ALA A 5 -1.63 -3.77 4.64
C ALA A 5 -1.48 -2.81 3.46
N LEU A 6 -1.48 -3.36 2.25
CA LEU A 6 -1.68 -2.60 1.03
C LEU A 6 -3.17 -2.53 0.74
N VAL A 7 -3.74 -1.33 0.87
CA VAL A 7 -5.15 -1.06 0.58
C VAL A 7 -5.26 -0.37 -0.76
N GLN A 8 -5.91 -1.05 -1.71
CA GLN A 8 -6.22 -0.50 -3.03
C GLN A 8 -7.43 0.43 -2.92
N ASN A 9 -7.29 1.62 -3.49
CA ASN A 9 -8.34 2.62 -3.69
C ASN A 9 -8.77 2.66 -5.17
N ASN A 10 -10.04 2.94 -5.44
CA ASN A 10 -10.60 3.16 -6.77
C ASN A 10 -10.55 4.64 -7.18
N THR A 11 -10.50 5.55 -6.19
CA THR A 11 -10.44 7.00 -6.39
C THR A 11 -9.16 7.59 -5.79
N ARG A 12 -8.59 8.63 -6.43
CA ARG A 12 -7.32 9.22 -5.98
C ARG A 12 -7.52 10.07 -4.71
N LEU A 13 -6.86 9.70 -3.61
CA LEU A 13 -6.95 10.38 -2.31
C LEU A 13 -5.90 11.50 -2.20
N THR A 14 -6.34 12.75 -2.29
CA THR A 14 -5.44 13.92 -2.43
C THR A 14 -5.44 14.84 -1.21
N ARG A 15 -6.56 14.93 -0.49
CA ARG A 15 -6.75 15.82 0.66
C ARG A 15 -6.67 15.01 1.95
N ASP A 16 -6.36 15.72 3.03
CA ASP A 16 -6.43 15.11 4.36
C ASP A 16 -7.89 14.77 4.68
N GLY A 17 -8.13 13.56 5.18
CA GLY A 17 -9.48 13.04 5.42
C GLY A 17 -10.18 12.45 4.19
N ASP A 18 -9.54 12.41 3.01
CA ASP A 18 -10.09 11.67 1.87
C ASP A 18 -10.13 10.16 2.18
N GLU A 19 -11.27 9.54 1.90
CA GLU A 19 -11.53 8.12 2.10
C GLU A 19 -12.19 7.51 0.85
N ASP A 20 -11.90 6.24 0.58
CA ASP A 20 -12.59 5.43 -0.41
C ASP A 20 -13.18 4.20 0.29
N VAL A 21 -14.51 4.19 0.39
CA VAL A 21 -15.28 3.15 1.09
C VAL A 21 -15.30 1.82 0.34
N ASP A 22 -15.01 1.84 -0.97
CA ASP A 22 -14.94 0.65 -1.82
C ASP A 22 -13.51 0.08 -1.89
N GLY A 23 -12.64 0.53 -0.99
CA GLY A 23 -11.27 0.07 -0.85
C GLY A 23 -11.15 -1.40 -0.49
N ARG A 24 -9.99 -1.98 -0.79
CA ARG A 24 -9.73 -3.40 -0.52
C ARG A 24 -8.29 -3.64 -0.10
N VAL A 25 -8.08 -4.38 0.99
CA VAL A 25 -6.77 -4.95 1.31
C VAL A 25 -6.46 -6.02 0.27
N VAL A 26 -5.35 -5.87 -0.44
CA VAL A 26 -4.94 -6.79 -1.52
C VAL A 26 -3.69 -7.60 -1.18
N ALA A 27 -2.89 -7.13 -0.23
CA ALA A 27 -1.70 -7.82 0.22
C ALA A 27 -1.24 -7.33 1.60
N ILE A 28 -0.47 -8.16 2.29
CA ILE A 28 0.35 -7.78 3.43
C ILE A 28 1.83 -7.80 3.03
N VAL A 29 2.56 -6.73 3.34
CA VAL A 29 3.98 -6.58 3.01
C VAL A 29 4.81 -6.22 4.23
N ASP A 30 6.11 -6.46 4.16
CA ASP A 30 7.06 -5.93 5.13
C ASP A 30 7.81 -4.75 4.50
N ILE A 31 7.76 -3.59 5.15
CA ILE A 31 8.59 -2.43 4.77
C ILE A 31 9.93 -2.58 5.49
N VAL A 32 11.00 -2.82 4.71
CA VAL A 32 12.32 -3.17 5.25
C VAL A 32 13.34 -2.03 5.20
N SER A 33 13.21 -1.12 4.24
CA SER A 33 14.04 0.09 4.16
C SER A 33 13.32 1.16 3.34
N SER A 34 13.77 2.40 3.53
CA SER A 34 13.53 3.49 2.60
C SER A 34 14.86 3.85 1.94
N GLU A 35 14.90 3.85 0.62
CA GLU A 35 16.09 4.16 -0.17
C GLU A 35 15.79 5.39 -1.04
N PRO A 36 16.77 6.22 -1.44
CA PRO A 36 16.52 7.29 -2.39
C PRO A 36 15.88 6.75 -3.67
N TRP A 37 14.79 7.36 -4.11
CA TRP A 37 14.20 7.10 -5.42
C TRP A 37 15.14 7.70 -6.47
N VAL A 38 15.63 6.89 -7.41
CA VAL A 38 16.49 7.36 -8.51
C VAL A 38 15.75 7.27 -9.84
N LYS A 39 16.22 8.01 -10.87
CA LYS A 39 15.54 8.06 -12.17
C LYS A 39 15.42 6.69 -12.83
N GLU A 40 16.39 5.81 -12.59
CA GLU A 40 16.38 4.44 -13.07
C GLU A 40 15.23 3.61 -12.48
N ASP A 41 14.72 3.97 -11.30
CA ASP A 41 13.57 3.30 -10.69
C ASP A 41 12.27 3.60 -11.44
N CYS A 42 12.13 4.82 -12.00
CA CYS A 42 10.95 5.20 -12.81
C CYS A 42 10.73 4.26 -14.00
N LYS A 43 11.81 3.81 -14.65
CA LYS A 43 11.76 2.87 -15.78
C LYS A 43 11.11 1.53 -15.42
N HIS A 44 11.26 1.12 -14.16
CA HIS A 44 10.78 -0.18 -13.68
C HIS A 44 9.41 -0.10 -13.00
N SER A 45 8.97 1.09 -12.58
CA SER A 45 7.71 1.29 -11.86
C SER A 45 6.54 1.71 -12.73
N GLY A 46 6.75 2.00 -14.01
CA GLY A 46 5.72 2.52 -14.91
C GLY A 46 5.37 3.98 -14.65
N CYS A 47 6.21 4.72 -13.92
CA CYS A 47 6.12 6.17 -13.76
C CYS A 47 6.81 6.87 -14.93
N ASP A 48 6.26 8.00 -15.37
CA ASP A 48 6.94 8.84 -16.35
C ASP A 48 8.19 9.46 -15.72
N GLU A 49 9.34 9.42 -16.42
CA GLU A 49 10.58 10.02 -15.93
C GLU A 49 10.46 11.54 -15.69
N SER A 50 9.51 12.21 -16.35
CA SER A 50 9.20 13.62 -16.14
C SER A 50 8.51 13.92 -14.82
N GLU A 51 7.95 12.90 -14.15
CA GLU A 51 7.34 13.03 -12.82
C GLU A 51 8.36 12.78 -11.69
N PHE A 52 9.61 12.46 -12.02
CA PHE A 52 10.68 12.31 -11.05
C PHE A 52 11.06 13.66 -10.40
N GLU A 53 11.18 13.67 -9.08
CA GLU A 53 11.72 14.80 -8.32
C GLU A 53 12.82 14.33 -7.37
N GLU A 54 13.91 15.11 -7.31
CA GLU A 54 15.06 14.80 -6.47
C GLU A 54 14.69 14.87 -4.99
N GLY A 55 15.17 13.90 -4.20
CA GLY A 55 14.90 13.79 -2.77
C GLY A 55 13.69 12.92 -2.41
N TRP A 56 12.97 12.37 -3.39
CA TRP A 56 11.94 11.36 -3.13
C TRP A 56 12.55 10.05 -2.61
N LEU A 57 11.76 9.29 -1.87
CA LEU A 57 12.17 8.01 -1.28
C LEU A 57 11.33 6.86 -1.81
N ALA A 58 11.99 5.76 -2.15
CA ALA A 58 11.41 4.47 -2.46
C ALA A 58 11.23 3.66 -1.17
N TRP A 59 10.10 2.95 -1.01
CA TRP A 59 9.99 1.92 0.02
C TRP A 59 10.34 0.56 -0.54
N LYS A 60 11.27 -0.12 0.11
CA LYS A 60 11.62 -1.49 -0.21
C LYS A 60 10.67 -2.43 0.48
N LEU A 61 9.87 -3.13 -0.31
CA LEU A 61 8.91 -4.12 0.16
C LEU A 61 9.53 -5.51 0.06
N LYS A 62 9.34 -6.32 1.11
CA LYS A 62 9.68 -7.75 1.12
C LYS A 62 8.50 -8.57 1.64
N ASN A 63 8.61 -9.89 1.47
CA ASN A 63 7.64 -10.85 2.02
C ASN A 63 6.19 -10.47 1.65
N ILE A 64 5.98 -10.26 0.34
CA ILE A 64 4.69 -9.87 -0.22
C ILE A 64 3.76 -11.07 -0.12
N ARG A 65 2.78 -10.96 0.77
CA ARG A 65 1.72 -11.96 0.98
C ARG A 65 0.46 -11.43 0.33
N LYS A 66 0.28 -11.77 -0.93
CA LYS A 66 -0.93 -11.41 -1.68
C LYS A 66 -2.13 -12.15 -1.10
N LEU A 67 -3.26 -11.48 -0.98
CA LEU A 67 -4.54 -12.12 -0.65
C LEU A 67 -5.19 -12.62 -1.93
N ASP A 68 -5.62 -13.88 -1.95
CA ASP A 68 -6.35 -14.45 -3.08
C ASP A 68 -7.76 -13.87 -3.17
N ASN A 69 -8.40 -13.64 -2.02
CA ASN A 69 -9.64 -12.88 -1.88
C ASN A 69 -9.37 -11.54 -1.19
N PRO A 70 -9.41 -10.41 -1.93
CA PRO A 70 -9.24 -9.09 -1.33
C PRO A 70 -10.30 -8.81 -0.25
N VAL A 71 -9.85 -8.29 0.89
CA VAL A 71 -10.72 -8.00 2.04
C VAL A 71 -11.22 -6.57 1.95
N SER A 72 -12.53 -6.36 2.11
CA SER A 72 -13.12 -5.01 2.12
C SER A 72 -12.53 -4.16 3.25
N ALA A 73 -12.09 -2.95 2.93
CA ALA A 73 -11.58 -2.00 3.91
C ALA A 73 -11.71 -0.56 3.40
N ILE A 74 -11.83 0.41 4.30
CA ILE A 74 -11.82 1.82 3.87
C ILE A 74 -10.37 2.20 3.50
N ALA A 75 -10.14 2.61 2.26
CA ALA A 75 -8.84 3.14 1.85
C ALA A 75 -8.71 4.59 2.33
N LYS A 76 -7.63 4.91 3.03
CA LYS A 76 -7.36 6.27 3.54
C LYS A 76 -6.00 6.76 3.08
N ARG A 77 -5.81 8.07 3.08
CA ARG A 77 -4.54 8.71 2.71
C ARG A 77 -3.46 8.44 3.78
N LYS A 78 -2.22 8.21 3.34
CA LYS A 78 -1.02 7.91 4.17
C LYS A 78 -1.15 6.60 4.95
N PHE A 79 -0.35 6.44 6.01
CA PHE A 79 -0.46 5.34 6.95
C PHE A 79 -1.59 5.59 7.94
N TYR A 80 -2.35 4.54 8.20
CA TYR A 80 -3.43 4.51 9.16
C TYR A 80 -3.59 3.09 9.67
N ASP A 81 -4.27 2.95 10.81
CA ASP A 81 -4.59 1.65 11.37
C ASP A 81 -5.88 1.12 10.75
N LEU A 82 -5.89 -0.17 10.41
CA LEU A 82 -7.12 -0.88 10.10
C LEU A 82 -7.98 -0.99 11.37
N THR A 83 -9.29 -1.02 11.17
CA THR A 83 -10.23 -1.38 12.25
C THR A 83 -10.00 -2.84 12.68
N ASP A 84 -10.44 -3.18 13.90
CA ASP A 84 -10.33 -4.54 14.42
C ASP A 84 -11.00 -5.57 13.50
N SER A 85 -12.17 -5.22 12.93
CA SER A 85 -12.89 -6.07 12.00
C SER A 85 -12.12 -6.32 10.70
N GLU A 86 -11.50 -5.28 10.13
CA GLU A 86 -10.69 -5.40 8.91
C GLU A 86 -9.45 -6.25 9.19
N ALA A 87 -8.76 -5.99 10.31
CA ALA A 87 -7.56 -6.73 10.70
C ALA A 87 -7.85 -8.22 10.96
N ILE A 88 -8.98 -8.56 11.58
CA ILE A 88 -9.41 -9.96 11.78
C ILE A 88 -9.70 -10.64 10.44
N ALA A 89 -10.40 -9.97 9.53
CA ALA A 89 -10.74 -10.52 8.22
C ALA A 89 -9.47 -10.80 7.40
N VAL A 90 -8.50 -9.90 7.40
CA VAL A 90 -7.20 -10.10 6.73
C VAL A 90 -6.44 -11.29 7.31
N LYS A 91 -6.41 -11.45 8.64
CA LYS A 91 -5.74 -12.61 9.27
C LYS A 91 -6.36 -13.93 8.84
N ARG A 92 -7.70 -14.00 8.77
CA ARG A 92 -8.41 -15.20 8.31
C ARG A 92 -8.05 -15.58 6.87
N GLU A 93 -7.96 -14.59 5.99
CA GLU A 93 -7.57 -14.84 4.60
C GLU A 93 -6.12 -15.32 4.47
N LEU A 94 -5.19 -14.80 5.29
CA LEU A 94 -3.78 -15.25 5.27
C LEU A 94 -3.57 -16.66 5.82
N GLU A 95 -4.52 -17.16 6.62
CA GLU A 95 -4.49 -18.49 7.22
C GLU A 95 -5.19 -19.54 6.35
N THR A 96 -5.85 -19.12 5.26
CA THR A 96 -6.57 -19.98 4.31
C THR A 96 -5.64 -20.47 3.21
#